data_AF-C5IXN2-F1
#
_entry.id   AF-C5IXN2-F1
#
_cell.length_a   1.000
_cell.length_b   1.000
_cell.length_c   1.000
_cell.angle_alpha   90.00
_cell.angle_beta   90.00
_cell.angle_gamma   90.00
#
_symmetry.space_group_name_H-M   'P 1'
#
loop_
_entity.id
_entity.type
_entity.pdbx_description
1 polymer ?
#
loop_
_entity_poly.entity_id
_entity_poly.type
_entity_poly.pdbx_seq_one_letter_code
_entity_poly.pdbx_strand_id
1 'polypeptide(L)'
;MRPIAVATTAALLLSLAACTQRSDTVAHDLATAPADASMAAIAAHCGQAYVGKVVEDTPAPTAKDPFAGQRLVMHVRGCADPAHELRIPFHVGDDHSRTWVLTRTPNGLRL
;
A
#
# COMPACT_ATOMS: atom_id res chain seq x y z
N MET A 1 -48.61 -47.13 -39.83
CA MET A 1 -49.53 -46.82 -38.71
C MET A 1 -49.01 -47.46 -37.44
N ARG A 2 -48.51 -46.64 -36.50
CA ARG A 2 -48.45 -46.78 -35.02
C ARG A 2 -47.67 -45.56 -34.46
N PRO A 3 -48.00 -45.04 -33.27
CA PRO A 3 -47.99 -43.60 -33.00
C PRO A 3 -46.72 -43.07 -32.31
N ILE A 4 -46.69 -41.74 -32.30
CA ILE A 4 -45.78 -40.76 -31.72
C ILE A 4 -45.47 -41.00 -30.23
N ALA A 5 -44.23 -40.73 -29.82
CA ALA A 5 -43.93 -40.15 -28.50
C ALA A 5 -42.72 -39.20 -28.63
N VAL A 6 -43.01 -37.92 -28.89
CA VAL A 6 -42.06 -36.83 -28.70
C VAL A 6 -41.99 -36.59 -27.20
N ALA A 7 -40.87 -36.95 -26.57
CA ALA A 7 -40.63 -36.59 -25.17
C ALA A 7 -40.07 -35.15 -25.12
N THR A 8 -40.98 -34.22 -24.86
CA THR A 8 -40.70 -32.81 -24.59
C THR A 8 -40.04 -32.61 -23.23
N THR A 9 -38.92 -31.88 -23.25
CA THR A 9 -38.47 -30.85 -22.29
C THR A 9 -38.23 -31.19 -20.82
N ALA A 10 -36.97 -31.03 -20.40
CA ALA A 10 -36.62 -30.23 -19.21
C ALA A 10 -35.15 -29.78 -19.31
N ALA A 11 -34.88 -28.73 -20.09
CA ALA A 11 -33.61 -28.01 -20.01
C ALA A 11 -33.64 -27.19 -18.71
N LEU A 12 -33.07 -27.77 -17.65
CA LEU A 12 -32.91 -27.13 -16.36
C LEU A 12 -31.79 -26.08 -16.46
N LEU A 13 -32.14 -24.87 -16.89
CA LEU A 13 -31.26 -23.69 -16.85
C LEU A 13 -31.06 -23.28 -15.39
N LEU A 14 -30.00 -23.79 -14.75
CA LEU A 14 -29.45 -23.23 -13.52
C LEU A 14 -28.85 -21.84 -13.85
N SER A 15 -29.68 -20.81 -13.81
CA SER A 15 -29.22 -19.43 -13.74
C SER A 15 -28.57 -19.20 -12.37
N LEU A 16 -27.24 -19.33 -12.30
CA LEU A 16 -26.46 -18.79 -11.18
C LEU A 16 -26.69 -17.28 -11.14
N ALA A 17 -27.57 -16.83 -10.26
CA ALA A 17 -27.62 -15.44 -9.82
C ALA A 17 -26.31 -15.14 -9.06
N ALA A 18 -25.28 -14.77 -9.81
CA ALA A 18 -24.07 -14.19 -9.26
C ALA A 18 -24.42 -12.79 -8.72
N CYS A 19 -24.75 -12.71 -7.43
CA CYS A 19 -24.83 -11.45 -6.71
C CYS A 19 -23.49 -10.73 -6.85
N THR A 20 -23.50 -9.68 -7.65
CA THR A 20 -22.34 -8.88 -8.03
C THR A 20 -21.89 -8.05 -6.83
N GLN A 21 -20.75 -8.38 -6.22
CA GLN A 21 -20.10 -7.65 -5.11
C GLN A 21 -19.46 -6.31 -5.54
N ARG A 22 -20.07 -5.57 -6.49
CA ARG A 22 -19.47 -4.34 -7.05
C ARG A 22 -19.40 -3.19 -6.05
N SER A 23 -20.29 -3.15 -5.06
CA SER A 23 -20.41 -2.03 -4.13
C SER A 23 -19.25 -1.96 -3.14
N ASP A 24 -18.68 -3.11 -2.76
CA ASP A 24 -17.60 -3.16 -1.76
C ASP A 24 -16.28 -2.63 -2.34
N THR A 25 -16.04 -2.82 -3.64
CA THR A 25 -14.80 -2.37 -4.30
C THR A 25 -14.72 -0.85 -4.37
N VAL A 26 -15.80 -0.16 -4.75
CA VAL A 26 -15.79 1.30 -4.88
C VAL A 26 -15.58 1.99 -3.53
N ALA A 27 -16.25 1.50 -2.48
CA ALA A 27 -16.07 2.02 -1.13
C ALA A 27 -14.63 1.78 -0.62
N HIS A 28 -14.06 0.62 -0.94
CA HIS A 28 -12.69 0.28 -0.58
C HIS A 28 -11.65 1.14 -1.32
N ASP A 29 -11.83 1.36 -2.62
CA ASP A 29 -10.96 2.22 -3.42
C ASP A 29 -10.97 3.65 -2.89
N LEU A 30 -12.16 4.20 -2.59
CA LEU A 30 -12.29 5.53 -1.98
C LEU A 30 -11.63 5.61 -0.60
N ALA A 31 -11.80 4.58 0.22
CA ALA A 31 -11.18 4.53 1.55
C ALA A 31 -9.65 4.48 1.50
N THR A 32 -9.08 3.95 0.41
CA THR A 32 -7.63 3.73 0.29
C THR A 32 -6.92 4.70 -0.65
N ALA A 33 -7.67 5.53 -1.40
CA ALA A 33 -7.13 6.60 -2.24
C ALA A 33 -6.07 7.50 -1.56
N PRO A 34 -6.18 7.86 -0.25
CA PRO A 34 -5.13 8.63 0.42
C PRO A 34 -3.78 7.90 0.53
N ALA A 35 -3.80 6.58 0.67
CA ALA A 35 -2.60 5.76 0.70
C ALA A 35 -1.90 5.77 -0.66
N ASP A 36 -2.66 5.59 -1.74
CA ASP A 36 -2.15 5.64 -3.11
C ASP A 36 -1.57 7.01 -3.45
N ALA A 37 -2.26 8.07 -3.07
CA ALA A 37 -1.78 9.44 -3.25
C ALA A 37 -0.47 9.71 -2.49
N SER A 38 -0.35 9.18 -1.26
CA SER A 38 0.87 9.34 -0.45
C SER A 38 2.05 8.57 -1.05
N MET A 39 1.83 7.33 -1.49
CA MET A 39 2.86 6.54 -2.19
C MET A 39 3.34 7.25 -3.46
N ALA A 40 2.42 7.76 -4.27
CA ALA A 40 2.75 8.52 -5.48
C ALA A 40 3.52 9.82 -5.18
N ALA A 41 3.12 10.56 -4.14
CA ALA A 41 3.80 11.78 -3.73
C ALA A 41 5.25 11.51 -3.30
N ILE A 42 5.48 10.46 -2.50
CA ILE A 42 6.83 10.07 -2.09
C ILE A 42 7.63 9.58 -3.31
N ALA A 43 7.03 8.77 -4.18
CA ALA A 43 7.67 8.26 -5.38
C ALA A 43 8.08 9.37 -6.38
N ALA A 44 7.39 10.52 -6.38
CA ALA A 44 7.82 11.68 -7.17
C ALA A 44 9.22 12.20 -6.78
N HIS A 45 9.70 11.85 -5.59
CA HIS A 45 11.04 12.20 -5.11
C HIS A 45 12.09 11.10 -5.34
N CYS A 46 11.77 10.03 -6.07
CA CYS A 46 12.74 8.97 -6.36
C CYS A 46 14.01 9.53 -6.98
N GLY A 47 15.15 9.16 -6.39
CA GLY A 47 16.43 9.69 -6.82
C GLY A 47 16.97 10.83 -5.94
N GLN A 48 16.12 11.43 -5.11
CA GLN A 48 16.47 12.57 -4.26
C GLN A 48 16.94 12.13 -2.87
N ALA A 49 17.64 13.04 -2.19
CA ALA A 49 18.06 12.88 -0.80
C ALA A 49 17.85 14.20 -0.05
N TYR A 50 17.40 14.10 1.20
CA TYR A 50 17.04 15.24 2.02
C TYR A 50 17.72 15.15 3.37
N VAL A 51 18.34 16.26 3.80
CA VAL A 51 18.89 16.39 5.15
C VAL A 51 17.81 16.93 6.07
N GLY A 52 17.60 16.29 7.21
CA GLY A 52 16.60 16.65 8.21
C GLY A 52 17.18 16.88 9.60
N LYS A 53 16.31 17.31 10.52
CA LYS A 53 16.56 17.41 11.95
C LYS A 53 15.31 17.03 12.73
N VAL A 54 15.47 16.55 13.95
CA VAL A 54 14.34 16.32 14.87
C VAL A 54 13.79 17.69 15.29
N VAL A 55 12.49 17.91 15.08
CA VAL A 55 11.78 19.13 15.50
C VAL A 55 10.79 18.88 16.61
N GLU A 56 10.36 17.62 16.78
CA GLU A 56 9.45 17.18 17.82
C GLU A 56 9.82 15.75 18.22
N ASP A 57 9.88 15.50 19.53
CA ASP A 57 10.20 14.21 20.14
C ASP A 57 9.43 14.10 21.46
N THR A 58 8.15 13.73 21.34
CA THR A 58 7.17 13.76 22.44
C THR A 58 6.47 12.41 22.59
N PRO A 59 6.42 11.82 23.80
CA PRO A 59 7.07 12.31 25.02
C PRO A 59 8.60 12.21 24.91
N ALA A 60 9.31 13.04 25.68
CA ALA A 60 10.76 13.02 25.68
C ALA A 60 11.28 11.60 25.98
N PRO A 61 12.33 11.15 25.29
CA PRO A 61 12.83 9.80 25.41
C PRO A 61 13.39 9.55 26.82
N THR A 62 13.10 8.37 27.35
CA THR A 62 13.56 7.93 28.69
C THR A 62 15.03 7.53 28.72
N ALA A 63 15.66 7.42 27.55
CA ALA A 63 17.06 7.08 27.35
C ALA A 63 17.67 7.99 26.28
N LYS A 64 18.96 7.80 25.97
CA LYS A 64 19.64 8.55 24.91
C LYS A 64 18.94 8.31 23.56
N ASP A 65 18.45 9.39 22.97
CA ASP A 65 17.93 9.36 21.61
C ASP A 65 19.06 9.09 20.60
N PRO A 66 18.95 8.04 19.76
CA PRO A 66 19.91 7.79 18.69
C PRO A 66 19.90 8.86 17.59
N PHE A 67 18.84 9.67 17.45
CA PHE A 67 18.72 10.69 16.41
C PHE A 67 19.21 12.07 16.86
N ALA A 68 19.13 12.38 18.16
CA ALA A 68 19.55 13.66 18.72
C ALA A 68 21.00 14.03 18.35
N GLY A 69 21.15 15.22 17.76
CA GLY A 69 22.44 15.77 17.34
C GLY A 69 23.09 15.07 16.14
N GLN A 70 22.43 14.07 15.54
CA GLN A 70 22.95 13.37 14.37
C GLN A 70 22.58 14.08 13.06
N ARG A 71 23.42 13.93 12.04
CA ARG A 71 23.05 14.28 10.67
C ARG A 71 22.07 13.23 10.15
N LEU A 72 20.83 13.64 9.91
CA LEU A 72 19.77 12.74 9.44
C LEU A 72 19.61 12.92 7.93
N VAL A 73 19.75 11.84 7.16
CA VAL A 73 19.61 11.89 5.69
C VAL A 73 18.63 10.83 5.22
N MET A 74 17.54 11.28 4.60
CA MET A 74 16.53 10.42 3.97
C MET A 74 16.82 10.32 2.47
N HIS A 75 16.99 9.10 1.95
CA HIS A 75 17.18 8.84 0.53
C HIS A 75 15.93 8.17 -0.05
N VAL A 76 15.24 8.81 -0.99
CA VAL A 76 14.09 8.17 -1.65
C VAL A 76 14.62 7.32 -2.80
N ARG A 77 14.65 6.00 -2.61
CA ARG A 77 15.16 5.00 -3.54
C ARG A 77 14.22 3.79 -3.56
N GLY A 78 14.60 2.70 -4.24
CA GLY A 78 13.82 1.46 -4.23
C GLY A 78 12.43 1.58 -4.85
N CYS A 79 12.28 2.40 -5.88
CA CYS A 79 10.99 2.74 -6.50
C CYS A 79 10.64 1.87 -7.71
N ALA A 80 11.03 0.60 -7.70
CA ALA A 80 10.76 -0.30 -8.82
C ALA A 80 9.25 -0.58 -8.96
N ASP A 81 8.55 -0.68 -7.83
CA ASP A 81 7.11 -0.87 -7.76
C ASP A 81 6.49 0.07 -6.71
N PRO A 82 6.44 1.38 -7.01
CA PRO A 82 6.04 2.40 -6.04
C PRO A 82 4.56 2.34 -5.68
N ALA A 83 3.75 1.54 -6.38
CA ALA A 83 2.36 1.28 -6.00
C ALA A 83 2.26 0.29 -4.83
N HIS A 84 3.29 -0.52 -4.59
CA HIS A 84 3.28 -1.59 -3.59
C HIS A 84 4.32 -1.38 -2.47
N GLU A 85 5.54 -0.97 -2.80
CA GLU A 85 6.60 -0.78 -1.82
C GLU A 85 7.54 0.37 -2.21
N LEU A 86 7.93 1.18 -1.22
CA LEU A 86 9.02 2.13 -1.31
C LEU A 86 10.05 1.84 -0.21
N ARG A 87 11.33 1.80 -0.60
CA ARG A 87 12.44 1.57 0.33
C ARG A 87 13.28 2.83 0.45
N ILE A 88 13.25 3.45 1.62
CA ILE A 88 13.84 4.75 1.87
C ILE A 88 14.99 4.58 2.88
N PRO A 89 16.25 4.40 2.43
CA PRO A 89 17.39 4.42 3.33
C PRO A 89 17.41 5.70 4.18
N PHE A 90 17.58 5.53 5.49
CA PHE A 90 17.60 6.63 6.44
C PHE A 90 18.89 6.58 7.25
N HIS A 91 19.84 7.44 6.91
CA HIS A 91 21.15 7.48 7.55
C HIS A 91 21.11 8.37 8.79
N VAL A 92 21.74 7.89 9.87
CA VAL A 92 21.81 8.56 11.17
C VAL A 92 23.28 8.72 11.55
N GLY A 93 23.86 9.88 11.23
CA GLY A 93 25.32 10.02 11.30
C GLY A 93 25.98 9.00 10.36
N ASP A 94 26.86 8.17 10.91
CA ASP A 94 27.54 7.08 10.18
C ASP A 94 26.75 5.75 10.17
N ASP A 95 25.61 5.66 10.89
CA ASP A 95 24.74 4.48 10.84
C ASP A 95 23.89 4.50 9.57
N HIS A 96 24.25 3.64 8.60
CA HIS A 96 23.56 3.48 7.32
C HIS A 96 22.70 2.20 7.26
N SER A 97 22.48 1.53 8.39
CA SER A 97 21.81 0.22 8.42
C SER A 97 20.28 0.33 8.28
N ARG A 98 19.72 1.51 8.50
CA ARG A 98 18.27 1.71 8.61
C ARG A 98 17.65 1.99 7.25
N THR A 99 16.53 1.33 6.99
CA THR A 99 15.70 1.57 5.81
C THR A 99 14.26 1.58 6.25
N TRP A 100 13.56 2.67 5.96
CA TRP A 100 12.12 2.74 6.06
C TRP A 100 11.50 1.99 4.89
N VAL A 101 10.63 1.03 5.17
CA VAL A 101 9.97 0.22 4.13
C VAL A 101 8.48 0.54 4.17
N LEU A 102 8.06 1.46 3.31
CA LEU A 102 6.67 1.84 3.20
C LEU A 102 5.95 0.82 2.30
N THR A 103 5.06 0.03 2.88
CA THR A 103 4.29 -1.00 2.16
C THR A 103 2.83 -0.57 1.98
N ARG A 104 2.30 -0.72 0.77
CA ARG A 104 0.86 -0.67 0.52
C ARG A 104 0.19 -1.94 1.02
N THR A 105 -0.82 -1.78 1.84
CA THR A 105 -1.66 -2.88 2.36
C THR A 105 -3.10 -2.65 1.91
N PRO A 106 -4.00 -3.63 1.94
CA PRO A 106 -5.42 -3.40 1.60
C PRO A 106 -6.03 -2.24 2.40
N ASN A 107 -5.65 -2.05 3.66
CA ASN A 107 -6.29 -1.07 4.55
C ASN A 107 -5.52 0.27 4.67
N GLY A 108 -4.49 0.51 3.86
CA GLY A 108 -3.68 1.73 3.93
C GLY A 108 -2.19 1.46 3.81
N LEU A 109 -1.37 2.23 4.53
CA LEU A 109 0.09 2.11 4.52
C LEU A 109 0.62 1.54 5.83
N ARG A 110 1.70 0.77 5.72
CA ARG A 110 2.51 0.30 6.85
C ARG A 110 3.94 0.80 6.67
N LEU A 111 4.52 1.31 7.75
CA LEU A 111 5.94 1.67 7.87
C LEU A 111 6.64 0.70 8.82
#